data_AF-A0A422PCT5-F1
#
_entry.id   AF-A0A422PCT5-F1
#
_cell.length_a   1.000
_cell.length_b   1.000
_cell.length_c   1.000
_cell.angle_alpha   90.00
_cell.angle_beta   90.00
_cell.angle_gamma   90.00
#
_symmetry.space_group_name_H-M   'P 1'
#
loop_
_entity.id
_entity.type
_entity.pdbx_description
1 polymer ?
#
loop_
_entity_poly.entity_id
_entity_poly.type
_entity_poly.pdbx_seq_one_letter_code
_entity_poly.pdbx_strand_id
1 'polypeptide(L)'
;MDLTQSEASRSDTATSSEASSGSGSLSPAVAETLMRLALAVRGTFTTMREEQSPHHGSVCSKRLQDRIQRDFPEEYDAIVNVMYGRSWKKYLAARAGILCFEVAHNAAQPNTEWLLATGVLRCYLRTENIERVKEADSMLGCLVRDKCRGDLERSCRTILMEEFAALHFSHCAVEEDSDETSDEAAYETSDEAAYETSEETAEEAAEETSEDKFPVEDYSLGSLALWQPVLRRLWMHPVEGRRVRLRELRRCCQQLGFHVRVRCRWTELLGNNLLQRYIRTCVLRVLLNVVAPPLEPSTGGNLDAMDGALVLSFDASLGEYTLRLEGTQLWGRIPPVPGHFLRQE
;
A
#
# COMPACT_ATOMS: atom_id res chain seq x y z
N MET A 1 -3.69 -59.43 50.60
CA MET A 1 -2.91 -58.92 51.74
C MET A 1 -2.47 -57.53 51.33
N ASP A 2 -3.05 -56.40 51.74
CA ASP A 2 -4.07 -56.02 52.75
C ASP A 2 -4.76 -54.73 52.21
N LEU A 3 -6.09 -54.55 52.24
CA LEU A 3 -6.95 -54.08 53.36
C LEU A 3 -6.42 -52.73 53.92
N THR A 4 -7.12 -51.58 53.95
CA THR A 4 -8.49 -51.23 54.38
C THR A 4 -8.78 -49.76 53.96
N GLN A 5 -9.95 -49.40 53.40
CA GLN A 5 -11.22 -48.94 54.03
C GLN A 5 -11.21 -47.60 54.79
N SER A 6 -12.16 -46.72 54.42
CA SER A 6 -13.15 -45.97 55.26
C SER A 6 -13.48 -44.61 54.60
N GLU A 7 -14.63 -44.42 53.92
CA GLU A 7 -15.99 -44.04 54.43
C GLU A 7 -16.04 -42.62 55.04
N ALA A 8 -17.05 -41.76 54.91
CA ALA A 8 -18.38 -41.69 54.26
C ALA A 8 -18.80 -40.19 54.30
N SER A 9 -19.68 -39.64 53.45
CA SER A 9 -21.11 -39.49 53.78
C SER A 9 -21.90 -38.76 52.67
N ARG A 10 -23.04 -39.35 52.28
CA ARG A 10 -24.40 -38.84 51.93
C ARG A 10 -24.56 -37.33 51.63
N SER A 11 -25.39 -36.88 50.68
CA SER A 11 -26.81 -37.24 50.53
C SER A 11 -27.41 -36.92 49.14
N ASP A 12 -28.45 -37.67 48.80
CA ASP A 12 -29.36 -37.49 47.68
C ASP A 12 -29.91 -36.07 47.51
N THR A 13 -30.02 -35.61 46.27
CA THR A 13 -31.19 -34.83 45.84
C THR A 13 -31.46 -35.15 44.39
N ALA A 14 -32.58 -35.85 44.17
CA ALA A 14 -33.19 -36.01 42.88
C ALA A 14 -33.70 -34.63 42.40
N THR A 15 -33.21 -34.16 41.27
CA THR A 15 -33.88 -33.12 40.50
C THR A 15 -33.95 -33.56 39.05
N SER A 16 -35.08 -34.18 38.74
CA SER A 16 -35.65 -34.26 37.40
C SER A 16 -35.59 -32.87 36.76
N SER A 17 -34.73 -32.72 35.75
CA SER A 17 -34.76 -31.58 34.84
C SER A 17 -34.96 -32.16 33.45
N GLU A 18 -36.16 -31.96 32.94
CA GLU A 18 -36.59 -32.31 31.60
C GLU A 18 -35.53 -31.85 30.59
N ALA A 19 -34.98 -32.81 29.85
CA ALA A 19 -34.25 -32.53 28.63
C ALA A 19 -35.25 -32.02 27.58
N SER A 20 -35.60 -30.74 27.68
CA SER A 20 -36.25 -30.00 26.62
C SER A 20 -35.28 -29.94 25.45
N SER A 21 -35.43 -30.92 24.56
CA SER A 21 -34.83 -30.96 23.24
C SER A 21 -35.54 -29.92 22.39
N GLY A 22 -35.27 -28.65 22.68
CA GLY A 22 -35.65 -27.52 21.86
C GLY A 22 -34.84 -27.55 20.58
N SER A 23 -35.32 -28.26 19.57
CA SER A 23 -34.99 -27.99 18.17
C SER A 23 -35.49 -26.59 17.83
N GLY A 24 -34.77 -25.57 18.27
CA GLY A 24 -35.06 -24.18 17.99
C GLY A 24 -34.82 -23.91 16.52
N SER A 25 -35.86 -24.03 15.69
CA SER A 25 -35.83 -23.50 14.34
C SER A 25 -35.59 -21.99 14.42
N LEU A 26 -34.55 -21.51 13.74
CA LEU A 26 -34.31 -20.06 13.59
C LEU A 26 -35.58 -19.41 13.03
N SER A 27 -35.93 -18.22 13.51
CA SER A 27 -37.04 -17.48 12.92
C SER A 27 -36.78 -17.23 11.42
N PRO A 28 -37.80 -17.17 10.57
CA PRO A 28 -37.63 -16.93 9.13
C PRO A 28 -36.80 -15.68 8.83
N ALA A 29 -37.01 -14.60 9.59
CA ALA A 29 -36.24 -13.37 9.46
C ALA A 29 -34.75 -13.56 9.78
N VAL A 30 -34.41 -14.31 10.83
CA VAL A 30 -33.01 -14.61 11.18
C VAL A 30 -32.38 -15.54 10.14
N ALA A 31 -33.13 -16.51 9.61
CA ALA A 31 -32.66 -17.40 8.55
C ALA A 31 -32.37 -16.63 7.24
N GLU A 32 -33.22 -15.65 6.90
CA GLU A 32 -33.03 -14.79 5.73
C GLU A 32 -31.78 -13.91 5.87
N THR A 33 -31.63 -13.21 7.00
CA THR A 33 -30.45 -12.38 7.28
C THR A 33 -29.16 -13.21 7.26
N LEU A 34 -29.21 -14.43 7.82
CA LEU A 34 -28.09 -15.37 7.80
C LEU A 34 -27.70 -15.78 6.37
N MET A 35 -28.69 -16.08 5.53
CA MET A 35 -28.47 -16.42 4.12
C MET A 35 -27.90 -15.23 3.34
N ARG A 36 -28.44 -14.02 3.56
CA ARG A 36 -27.97 -12.78 2.94
C ARG A 36 -26.50 -12.52 3.26
N LEU A 37 -26.11 -12.58 4.53
CA LEU A 37 -24.72 -12.39 4.93
C LEU A 37 -23.82 -13.48 4.34
N ALA A 38 -24.26 -14.74 4.31
CA ALA A 38 -23.46 -15.83 3.72
C ALA A 38 -23.27 -15.67 2.21
N LEU A 39 -24.27 -15.16 1.49
CA LEU A 39 -24.14 -14.80 0.07
C LEU A 39 -23.16 -13.63 -0.12
N ALA A 40 -23.30 -12.56 0.67
CA ALA A 40 -22.40 -11.41 0.63
C ALA A 40 -20.94 -11.83 0.86
N VAL A 41 -20.68 -12.64 1.90
CA VAL A 41 -19.33 -13.13 2.25
C VAL A 41 -18.72 -13.93 1.11
N ARG A 42 -19.49 -14.82 0.47
CA ARG A 42 -19.00 -15.59 -0.69
C ARG A 42 -18.77 -14.72 -1.92
N GLY A 43 -19.65 -13.75 -2.17
CA GLY A 43 -19.48 -12.76 -3.23
C GLY A 43 -18.20 -11.97 -3.05
N THR A 44 -18.02 -11.34 -1.89
CA THR A 44 -16.80 -10.58 -1.56
C THR A 44 -15.54 -11.45 -1.60
N PHE A 45 -15.59 -12.69 -1.10
CA PHE A 45 -14.46 -13.62 -1.20
C PHE A 45 -14.10 -13.89 -2.67
N THR A 46 -15.09 -14.10 -3.53
CA THR A 46 -14.89 -14.38 -4.96
C THR A 46 -14.28 -13.17 -5.67
N THR A 47 -14.82 -11.97 -5.46
CA THR A 47 -14.23 -10.73 -6.01
C THR A 47 -12.79 -10.54 -5.56
N MET A 48 -12.50 -10.77 -4.27
CA MET A 48 -11.11 -10.70 -3.76
C MET A 48 -10.18 -11.75 -4.39
N ARG A 49 -10.71 -12.90 -4.82
CA ARG A 49 -9.95 -13.93 -5.54
C ARG A 49 -9.74 -13.57 -7.00
N GLU A 50 -10.67 -12.88 -7.63
CA GLU A 50 -10.53 -12.36 -9.00
C GLU A 50 -9.46 -11.27 -9.08
N GLU A 51 -9.35 -10.40 -8.05
CA GLU A 51 -8.26 -9.43 -7.88
C GLU A 51 -6.87 -10.10 -7.92
N GLN A 52 -6.77 -11.40 -7.60
CA GLN A 52 -5.53 -12.18 -7.58
C GLN A 52 -5.18 -12.86 -8.91
N SER A 53 -5.91 -12.58 -10.00
CA SER A 53 -5.59 -13.16 -11.31
C SER A 53 -4.12 -12.90 -11.71
N PRO A 54 -3.39 -13.91 -12.26
CA PRO A 54 -3.86 -15.23 -12.70
C PRO A 54 -3.77 -16.32 -11.62
N HIS A 55 -3.29 -16.01 -10.43
CA HIS A 55 -3.00 -16.99 -9.39
C HIS A 55 -3.97 -16.82 -8.22
N HIS A 56 -5.08 -17.56 -8.26
CA HIS A 56 -6.14 -17.49 -7.26
C HIS A 56 -5.72 -18.14 -5.92
N GLY A 57 -4.88 -17.45 -5.16
CA GLY A 57 -4.36 -17.88 -3.86
C GLY A 57 -5.36 -17.74 -2.70
N SER A 58 -4.87 -17.81 -1.47
CA SER A 58 -5.71 -17.60 -0.30
C SER A 58 -6.12 -16.13 -0.16
N VAL A 59 -7.16 -15.85 0.63
CA VAL A 59 -7.59 -14.46 0.96
C VAL A 59 -7.27 -14.13 2.41
N CYS A 60 -6.85 -12.90 2.71
CA CYS A 60 -6.63 -12.45 4.09
C CYS A 60 -7.97 -12.44 4.86
N SER A 61 -8.07 -13.23 5.93
CA SER A 61 -9.28 -13.33 6.75
C SER A 61 -9.70 -11.97 7.32
N LYS A 62 -8.73 -11.19 7.80
CA LYS A 62 -9.01 -9.87 8.39
C LYS A 62 -9.55 -8.90 7.35
N ARG A 63 -9.00 -8.90 6.13
CA ARG A 63 -9.50 -8.04 5.05
C ARG A 63 -10.91 -8.41 4.61
N LEU A 64 -11.20 -9.70 4.50
CA LEU A 64 -12.55 -10.17 4.22
C LEU A 64 -13.52 -9.72 5.32
N GLN A 65 -13.15 -9.93 6.58
CA GLN A 65 -13.91 -9.48 7.73
C GLN A 65 -14.15 -7.95 7.69
N ASP A 66 -13.12 -7.15 7.43
CA ASP A 66 -13.21 -5.69 7.40
C ASP A 66 -14.12 -5.17 6.28
N ARG A 67 -14.12 -5.81 5.09
CA ARG A 67 -15.05 -5.48 4.01
C ARG A 67 -16.49 -5.80 4.43
N ILE A 68 -16.73 -6.99 4.97
CA ILE A 68 -18.08 -7.41 5.41
C ILE A 68 -18.59 -6.55 6.57
N GLN A 69 -17.76 -6.21 7.55
CA GLN A 69 -18.14 -5.33 8.65
C GLN A 69 -18.51 -3.91 8.20
N ARG A 70 -17.87 -3.43 7.14
CA ARG A 70 -18.14 -2.10 6.58
C ARG A 70 -19.44 -2.10 5.78
N ASP A 71 -19.63 -3.12 4.94
CA ASP A 71 -20.71 -3.15 3.96
C ASP A 71 -22.01 -3.72 4.55
N PHE A 72 -21.92 -4.58 5.57
CA PHE A 72 -23.04 -5.24 6.25
C PHE A 72 -22.90 -5.18 7.78
N PRO A 73 -22.82 -3.98 8.39
CA PRO A 73 -22.53 -3.82 9.81
C PRO A 73 -23.60 -4.44 10.71
N GLU A 74 -24.88 -4.29 10.36
CA GLU A 74 -26.02 -4.78 11.16
C GLU A 74 -26.10 -6.31 11.11
N GLU A 75 -26.02 -6.91 9.93
CA GLU A 75 -26.03 -8.36 9.78
C GLU A 75 -24.80 -8.99 10.42
N TYR A 76 -23.63 -8.36 10.29
CA TYR A 76 -22.41 -8.82 10.93
C TYR A 76 -22.56 -8.84 12.45
N ASP A 77 -23.12 -7.79 13.05
CA ASP A 77 -23.31 -7.75 14.51
C ASP A 77 -24.32 -8.81 14.97
N ALA A 78 -25.49 -8.84 14.34
CA ALA A 78 -26.55 -9.79 14.70
C ALA A 78 -26.13 -11.25 14.53
N ILE A 79 -25.34 -11.57 13.50
CA ILE A 79 -24.98 -12.96 13.21
C ILE A 79 -23.62 -13.29 13.82
N VAL A 80 -22.56 -12.59 13.43
CA VAL A 80 -21.20 -12.98 13.81
C VAL A 80 -20.93 -12.65 15.27
N ASN A 81 -21.29 -11.46 15.73
CA ASN A 81 -21.03 -11.06 17.11
C ASN A 81 -21.97 -11.75 18.10
N VAL A 82 -23.27 -11.79 17.80
CA VAL A 82 -24.27 -12.41 18.69
C VAL A 82 -24.36 -13.93 18.49
N MET A 83 -24.81 -14.43 17.33
CA MET A 83 -25.06 -15.87 17.15
C MET A 83 -23.78 -16.73 17.17
N TYR A 84 -22.67 -16.20 16.66
CA TYR A 84 -21.39 -16.91 16.61
C TYR A 84 -20.39 -16.47 17.70
N GLY A 85 -20.83 -15.66 18.68
CA GLY A 85 -20.01 -15.26 19.82
C GLY A 85 -18.71 -14.55 19.41
N ARG A 86 -18.81 -13.63 18.42
CA ARG A 86 -17.68 -12.90 17.80
C ARG A 86 -16.68 -13.80 17.07
N SER A 87 -17.03 -15.07 16.81
CA SER A 87 -16.15 -16.03 16.17
C SER A 87 -16.31 -16.04 14.65
N TRP A 88 -15.58 -15.15 13.99
CA TRP A 88 -15.52 -15.06 12.53
C TRP A 88 -15.15 -16.38 11.84
N LYS A 89 -14.12 -17.08 12.35
CA LYS A 89 -13.67 -18.38 11.82
C LYS A 89 -14.76 -19.45 11.90
N LYS A 90 -15.51 -19.52 13.00
CA LYS A 90 -16.63 -20.48 13.15
C LYS A 90 -17.76 -20.16 12.19
N TYR A 91 -18.11 -18.88 12.03
CA TYR A 91 -19.12 -18.43 11.08
C TYR A 91 -18.76 -18.83 9.63
N LEU A 92 -17.54 -18.52 9.19
CA LEU A 92 -17.05 -18.85 7.85
C LEU A 92 -17.18 -20.35 7.52
N ALA A 93 -16.70 -21.21 8.42
CA ALA A 93 -16.71 -22.65 8.22
C ALA A 93 -18.14 -23.25 8.24
N ALA A 94 -19.03 -22.67 9.05
CA ALA A 94 -20.39 -23.16 9.23
C ALA A 94 -21.34 -22.69 8.11
N ARG A 95 -21.18 -21.46 7.61
CA ARG A 95 -22.19 -20.82 6.74
C ARG A 95 -21.68 -20.39 5.37
N ALA A 96 -20.43 -19.94 5.27
CA ALA A 96 -19.87 -19.49 4.00
C ALA A 96 -19.15 -20.60 3.22
N GLY A 97 -18.90 -21.76 3.85
CA GLY A 97 -18.12 -22.83 3.23
C GLY A 97 -16.64 -22.45 3.06
N ILE A 98 -16.15 -21.52 3.87
CA ILE A 98 -14.78 -21.00 3.82
C ILE A 98 -14.01 -21.53 5.03
N LEU A 99 -12.83 -22.09 4.79
CA LEU A 99 -11.93 -22.56 5.83
C LEU A 99 -10.75 -21.61 5.97
N CYS A 100 -10.11 -21.65 7.15
CA CYS A 100 -8.98 -20.79 7.44
C CYS A 100 -7.76 -21.58 7.94
N PHE A 101 -6.58 -21.17 7.49
CA PHE A 101 -5.28 -21.66 7.97
C PHE A 101 -4.37 -20.49 8.35
N GLU A 102 -3.37 -20.75 9.17
CA GLU A 102 -2.36 -19.76 9.56
C GLU A 102 -1.04 -20.05 8.86
N VAL A 103 -0.33 -19.00 8.47
CA VAL A 103 1.03 -19.13 7.95
C VAL A 103 1.98 -19.32 9.12
N ALA A 104 2.65 -20.47 9.15
CA ALA A 104 3.60 -20.81 10.21
C ALA A 104 4.75 -19.80 10.28
N HIS A 105 5.14 -19.40 11.49
CA HIS A 105 6.15 -18.36 11.72
C HIS A 105 7.57 -18.76 11.27
N ASN A 106 7.82 -20.06 11.07
CA ASN A 106 9.14 -20.62 10.76
C ASN A 106 9.23 -21.27 9.37
N ALA A 107 8.19 -21.13 8.54
CA ALA A 107 8.26 -21.59 7.16
C ALA A 107 9.08 -20.56 6.36
N ALA A 108 10.38 -20.81 6.19
CA ALA A 108 11.22 -20.01 5.30
C ALA A 108 10.70 -20.14 3.87
N GLN A 109 9.82 -19.23 3.47
CA GLN A 109 9.22 -19.20 2.14
C GLN A 109 9.46 -17.82 1.52
N PRO A 110 10.65 -17.57 0.95
CA PRO A 110 11.05 -16.28 0.37
C PRO A 110 10.07 -15.73 -0.67
N ASN A 111 9.28 -16.62 -1.27
CA ASN A 111 8.28 -16.25 -2.25
C ASN A 111 7.02 -15.69 -1.58
N THR A 112 6.53 -16.31 -0.50
CA THR A 112 5.25 -15.90 0.11
C THR A 112 5.37 -14.70 1.03
N GLU A 113 6.56 -14.37 1.55
CA GLU A 113 6.79 -13.19 2.41
C GLU A 113 6.35 -11.87 1.75
N TRP A 114 6.40 -11.83 0.42
CA TRP A 114 6.01 -10.67 -0.37
C TRP A 114 4.52 -10.41 -0.41
N LEU A 115 3.72 -11.40 -0.04
CA LEU A 115 2.26 -11.35 -0.06
C LEU A 115 1.64 -11.59 1.32
N LEU A 116 2.26 -12.46 2.11
CA LEU A 116 1.71 -13.04 3.34
C LEU A 116 2.59 -12.67 4.53
N ALA A 117 2.05 -11.88 5.46
CA ALA A 117 2.68 -11.70 6.76
C ALA A 117 2.48 -12.95 7.64
N THR A 118 3.50 -13.30 8.41
CA THR A 118 3.47 -14.42 9.37
C THR A 118 2.36 -14.24 10.40
N GLY A 119 1.72 -15.33 10.81
CA GLY A 119 0.63 -15.30 11.80
C GLY A 119 -0.69 -14.72 11.28
N VAL A 120 -0.76 -14.30 10.02
CA VAL A 120 -2.03 -13.86 9.42
C VAL A 120 -2.88 -15.07 9.05
N LEU A 121 -4.15 -15.03 9.47
CA LEU A 121 -5.15 -16.03 9.11
C LEU A 121 -5.58 -15.84 7.64
N ARG A 122 -5.49 -16.92 6.86
CA ARG A 122 -5.79 -16.97 5.43
C ARG A 122 -6.96 -17.91 5.14
N CYS A 123 -7.81 -17.52 4.19
CA CYS A 123 -9.06 -18.17 3.86
C CYS A 123 -9.01 -18.85 2.48
N TYR A 124 -9.68 -19.98 2.35
CA TYR A 124 -9.87 -20.73 1.11
C TYR A 124 -11.25 -21.42 1.12
N LEU A 125 -11.77 -21.83 -0.04
CA LEU A 125 -13.03 -22.54 -0.11
C LEU A 125 -12.85 -23.98 0.40
N ARG A 126 -13.82 -24.49 1.15
CA ARG A 126 -13.82 -25.88 1.65
C ARG A 126 -13.68 -26.92 0.54
N THR A 127 -14.11 -26.60 -0.68
CA THR A 127 -14.04 -27.48 -1.85
C THR A 127 -12.66 -27.53 -2.51
N GLU A 128 -11.72 -26.68 -2.10
CA GLU A 128 -10.40 -26.58 -2.70
C GLU A 128 -9.37 -27.49 -2.01
N ASN A 129 -8.35 -27.88 -2.78
CA ASN A 129 -7.15 -28.49 -2.23
C ASN A 129 -6.22 -27.40 -1.66
N ILE A 130 -6.00 -27.43 -0.35
CA ILE A 130 -5.18 -26.44 0.36
C ILE A 130 -3.74 -26.34 -0.18
N GLU A 131 -3.13 -27.43 -0.62
CA GLU A 131 -1.76 -27.40 -1.13
C GLU A 131 -1.67 -26.65 -2.46
N ARG A 132 -2.69 -26.76 -3.33
CA ARG A 132 -2.78 -25.94 -4.55
C ARG A 132 -3.00 -24.46 -4.25
N VAL A 133 -3.76 -24.14 -3.20
CA VAL A 133 -3.95 -22.75 -2.76
C VAL A 133 -2.63 -22.16 -2.27
N LYS A 134 -1.83 -22.92 -1.50
CA LYS A 134 -0.50 -22.48 -1.04
C LYS A 134 0.51 -22.34 -2.20
N GLU A 135 0.43 -23.21 -3.20
CA GLU A 135 1.21 -23.07 -4.43
C GLU A 135 0.84 -21.77 -5.17
N ALA A 136 -0.45 -21.50 -5.33
CA ALA A 136 -0.92 -20.24 -5.91
C ALA A 136 -0.48 -19.00 -5.10
N ASP A 137 -0.51 -19.07 -3.76
CA ASP A 137 0.07 -18.01 -2.90
C ASP A 137 1.56 -17.80 -3.15
N SER A 138 2.32 -18.88 -3.36
CA SER A 138 3.75 -18.81 -3.68
C SER A 138 3.98 -18.18 -5.05
N MET A 139 3.18 -18.54 -6.05
CA MET A 139 3.25 -17.98 -7.40
C MET A 139 2.86 -16.50 -7.43
N LEU A 140 1.83 -16.09 -6.71
CA LEU A 140 1.49 -14.68 -6.48
C LEU A 140 2.65 -13.92 -5.83
N GLY A 141 3.27 -14.53 -4.82
CA GLY A 141 4.42 -13.95 -4.13
C GLY A 141 5.61 -13.72 -5.08
N CYS A 142 5.94 -14.69 -5.93
CA CYS A 142 6.93 -14.53 -7.01
C CYS A 142 6.55 -13.42 -7.99
N LEU A 143 5.28 -13.38 -8.42
CA LEU A 143 4.78 -12.35 -9.34
C LEU A 143 5.00 -10.94 -8.77
N VAL A 144 4.62 -10.74 -7.51
CA VAL A 144 4.80 -9.47 -6.80
C VAL A 144 6.28 -9.11 -6.68
N ARG A 145 7.12 -10.07 -6.28
CA ARG A 145 8.57 -9.85 -6.11
C ARG A 145 9.28 -9.52 -7.43
N ASP A 146 9.05 -10.32 -8.46
CA ASP A 146 9.89 -10.35 -9.66
C ASP A 146 9.36 -9.39 -10.74
N LYS A 147 8.04 -9.29 -10.88
CA LYS A 147 7.43 -8.47 -11.93
C LYS A 147 7.01 -7.12 -11.40
N CYS A 148 6.35 -7.09 -10.25
CA CYS A 148 5.68 -5.88 -9.79
C CYS A 148 6.55 -4.97 -8.92
N ARG A 149 7.65 -5.46 -8.33
CA ARG A 149 8.60 -4.66 -7.54
C ARG A 149 9.15 -3.47 -8.34
N GLY A 150 9.52 -3.70 -9.60
CA GLY A 150 10.01 -2.64 -10.49
C GLY A 150 8.96 -1.54 -10.68
N ASP A 151 7.70 -1.93 -10.84
CA ASP A 151 6.59 -0.99 -10.99
C ASP A 151 6.31 -0.20 -9.71
N LEU A 152 6.43 -0.83 -8.53
CA LEU A 152 6.32 -0.11 -7.26
C LEU A 152 7.40 0.96 -7.13
N GLU A 153 8.65 0.59 -7.40
CA GLU A 153 9.77 1.52 -7.29
C GLU A 153 9.65 2.65 -8.31
N ARG A 154 9.26 2.32 -9.56
CA ARG A 154 9.00 3.31 -10.60
C ARG A 154 7.88 4.26 -10.18
N SER A 155 6.76 3.75 -9.67
CA SER A 155 5.65 4.58 -9.19
C SER A 155 6.07 5.47 -8.02
N CYS A 156 6.77 4.94 -7.02
CA CYS A 156 7.31 5.76 -5.93
C CYS A 156 8.25 6.87 -6.45
N ARG A 157 9.13 6.53 -7.41
CA ARG A 157 10.04 7.50 -8.03
C ARG A 157 9.27 8.58 -8.76
N THR A 158 8.36 8.21 -9.64
CA THR A 158 7.53 9.13 -10.42
C THR A 158 6.76 10.08 -9.51
N ILE A 159 6.06 9.57 -8.49
CA ILE A 159 5.31 10.41 -7.54
C ILE A 159 6.24 11.40 -6.81
N LEU A 160 7.39 10.94 -6.31
CA LEU A 160 8.31 11.82 -5.59
C LEU A 160 8.97 12.86 -6.49
N MET A 161 9.25 12.52 -7.75
CA MET A 161 9.80 13.46 -8.74
C MET A 161 8.77 14.49 -9.19
N GLU A 162 7.49 14.12 -9.32
CA GLU A 162 6.39 15.06 -9.57
C GLU A 162 6.28 16.09 -8.44
N GLU A 163 6.30 15.63 -7.17
CA GLU A 163 6.26 16.54 -6.01
C GLU A 163 7.50 17.44 -5.94
N PHE A 164 8.68 16.90 -6.23
CA PHE A 164 9.91 17.67 -6.30
C PHE A 164 9.84 18.77 -7.38
N ALA A 165 9.35 18.43 -8.58
CA ALA A 165 9.19 19.38 -9.67
C ALA A 165 8.18 20.48 -9.29
N ALA A 166 7.01 20.11 -8.75
CA ALA A 166 6.01 21.07 -8.29
C ALA A 166 6.55 22.08 -7.26
N LEU A 167 7.34 21.58 -6.30
CA LEU A 167 8.02 22.43 -5.32
C LEU A 167 9.00 23.40 -5.95
N HIS A 168 9.79 22.93 -6.91
CA HIS A 168 10.75 23.75 -7.63
C HIS A 168 10.05 24.89 -8.38
N PHE A 169 8.98 24.58 -9.13
CA PHE A 169 8.21 25.59 -9.87
C PHE A 169 7.54 26.64 -8.98
N SER A 170 6.98 26.20 -7.84
CA SER A 170 6.38 27.13 -6.88
C SER A 170 7.40 28.08 -6.22
N HIS A 171 8.68 27.70 -6.21
CA HIS A 171 9.74 28.53 -5.64
C HIS A 171 10.28 29.55 -6.65
N CYS A 172 10.38 29.18 -7.94
CA CYS A 172 10.82 30.10 -8.98
C CYS A 172 9.79 31.21 -9.25
N ALA A 173 8.49 30.91 -9.19
CA ALA A 173 7.43 31.90 -9.43
C ALA A 173 7.31 33.00 -8.35
N VAL A 174 7.95 32.82 -7.18
CA VAL A 174 7.90 33.78 -6.07
C VAL A 174 9.08 34.75 -6.08
N GLU A 175 10.16 34.44 -6.80
CA GLU A 175 11.35 35.31 -6.89
C GLU A 175 11.28 36.32 -8.05
N GLU A 176 10.29 36.23 -8.94
CA GLU A 176 10.08 37.23 -10.02
C GLU A 176 9.22 38.44 -9.61
N ASP A 177 8.58 38.44 -8.43
CA ASP A 177 7.59 39.47 -8.04
C ASP A 177 8.04 40.37 -6.87
N SER A 178 9.33 40.36 -6.49
CA SER A 178 9.81 41.21 -5.38
C SER A 178 11.14 41.93 -5.67
N ASP A 179 11.14 42.87 -6.62
CA ASP A 179 11.84 44.16 -6.48
C ASP A 179 11.57 45.09 -7.70
N GLU A 180 10.77 46.14 -7.52
CA GLU A 180 11.17 47.56 -7.62
C GLU A 180 9.96 48.51 -7.77
N THR A 181 9.90 49.47 -6.84
CA THR A 181 9.06 50.67 -6.87
C THR A 181 9.81 51.87 -7.45
N SER A 182 9.11 52.74 -8.19
CA SER A 182 9.43 54.13 -8.63
C SER A 182 10.51 54.27 -9.73
N ASP A 183 10.44 55.12 -10.76
CA ASP A 183 9.74 56.39 -11.01
C ASP A 183 9.54 56.63 -12.53
N GLU A 184 8.70 57.60 -12.85
CA GLU A 184 8.31 58.12 -14.16
C GLU A 184 9.42 58.30 -15.22
N ALA A 185 9.09 58.06 -16.50
CA ALA A 185 9.23 59.07 -17.56
C ALA A 185 8.58 58.61 -18.88
N ALA A 186 7.77 59.50 -19.44
CA ALA A 186 7.09 59.39 -20.73
C ALA A 186 8.04 59.44 -21.93
N TYR A 187 7.70 58.72 -23.00
CA TYR A 187 7.61 59.28 -24.36
C TYR A 187 6.76 58.36 -25.25
N GLU A 188 5.72 58.95 -25.85
CA GLU A 188 5.05 58.42 -27.04
C GLU A 188 5.97 58.62 -28.24
N THR A 189 6.08 57.63 -29.14
CA THR A 189 6.10 57.91 -30.58
C THR A 189 5.68 56.68 -31.38
N SER A 190 4.83 56.94 -32.36
CA SER A 190 4.23 56.04 -33.33
C SER A 190 5.24 55.48 -34.33
N ASP A 191 4.94 54.32 -34.93
CA ASP A 191 4.47 54.27 -36.32
C ASP A 191 4.30 52.83 -36.83
N GLU A 192 3.27 52.72 -37.66
CA GLU A 192 2.89 51.55 -38.46
C GLU A 192 4.03 50.96 -39.30
N ALA A 193 3.96 49.64 -39.54
CA ALA A 193 3.91 49.13 -40.90
C ALA A 193 3.47 47.66 -40.91
N ALA A 194 2.39 47.43 -41.64
CA ALA A 194 1.87 46.14 -42.04
C ALA A 194 2.85 45.37 -42.95
N TYR A 195 2.79 44.04 -42.90
CA TYR A 195 2.64 43.23 -44.12
C TYR A 195 1.97 41.88 -43.84
N GLU A 196 1.12 41.56 -44.79
CA GLU A 196 0.22 40.43 -45.03
C GLU A 196 0.92 39.05 -45.04
N THR A 197 0.33 38.01 -44.45
CA THR A 197 -0.67 37.05 -44.99
C THR A 197 -0.08 35.97 -45.89
N SER A 198 -0.16 34.72 -45.43
CA SER A 198 -0.64 33.58 -46.23
C SER A 198 -1.04 32.41 -45.33
N GLU A 199 -2.36 32.29 -45.13
CA GLU A 199 -3.18 31.06 -45.16
C GLU A 199 -2.62 30.00 -46.13
N GLU A 200 -2.94 28.71 -46.13
CA GLU A 200 -3.74 27.76 -45.35
C GLU A 200 -3.60 26.47 -46.18
N THR A 201 -3.58 25.29 -45.58
CA THR A 201 -4.33 24.12 -46.09
C THR A 201 -4.25 22.98 -45.10
N ALA A 202 -5.44 22.61 -44.65
CA ALA A 202 -5.75 21.47 -43.82
C ALA A 202 -6.15 20.24 -44.67
N GLU A 203 -6.40 19.15 -43.94
CA GLU A 203 -7.13 17.91 -44.29
C GLU A 203 -6.31 16.79 -44.93
N GLU A 204 -5.94 15.74 -44.16
CA GLU A 204 -6.71 14.52 -43.77
C GLU A 204 -6.32 13.35 -44.70
N ALA A 205 -6.18 12.08 -44.34
CA ALA A 205 -6.61 11.26 -43.21
C ALA A 205 -5.61 10.08 -43.02
N ALA A 206 -5.29 9.69 -41.79
CA ALA A 206 -5.81 8.52 -41.07
C ALA A 206 -5.25 7.15 -41.54
N GLU A 207 -4.39 6.55 -40.71
CA GLU A 207 -4.46 5.11 -40.47
C GLU A 207 -4.07 4.79 -39.02
N GLU A 208 -4.98 4.05 -38.39
CA GLU A 208 -5.14 3.86 -36.96
C GLU A 208 -4.19 2.79 -36.41
N THR A 209 -3.49 3.08 -35.31
CA THR A 209 -3.16 2.05 -34.31
C THR A 209 -3.64 2.55 -32.96
N SER A 210 -4.82 2.06 -32.58
CA SER A 210 -5.48 2.27 -31.31
C SER A 210 -4.67 1.69 -30.15
N GLU A 211 -3.79 2.50 -29.57
CA GLU A 211 -3.48 2.36 -28.15
C GLU A 211 -4.63 3.03 -27.40
N ASP A 212 -5.39 2.24 -26.63
CA ASP A 212 -6.43 2.70 -25.71
C ASP A 212 -5.82 3.75 -24.75
N LYS A 213 -5.85 5.02 -25.17
CA LYS A 213 -5.69 6.18 -24.31
C LYS A 213 -6.96 6.26 -23.48
N PHE A 214 -6.95 5.58 -22.33
CA PHE A 214 -7.84 5.96 -21.24
C PHE A 214 -7.64 7.47 -21.00
N PRO A 215 -8.71 8.29 -21.02
CA PRO A 215 -8.59 9.66 -20.61
C PRO A 215 -8.13 9.62 -19.15
N VAL A 216 -6.90 10.07 -18.92
CA VAL A 216 -6.41 10.39 -17.59
C VAL A 216 -7.24 11.59 -17.17
N GLU A 217 -8.42 11.32 -16.58
CA GLU A 217 -9.04 12.32 -15.72
C GLU A 217 -7.95 12.81 -14.79
N ASP A 218 -7.72 14.12 -14.77
CA ASP A 218 -6.76 14.79 -13.89
C ASP A 218 -7.13 14.47 -12.44
N TYR A 219 -6.66 13.33 -11.98
CA TYR A 219 -6.78 12.89 -10.61
C TYR A 219 -5.88 13.82 -9.81
N SER A 220 -6.50 14.85 -9.23
CA SER A 220 -5.91 15.70 -8.20
C SER A 220 -5.45 14.79 -7.06
N LEU A 221 -4.16 14.43 -7.07
CA LEU A 221 -3.54 13.75 -5.95
C LEU A 221 -3.67 14.70 -4.75
N GLY A 222 -4.34 14.25 -3.69
CA GLY A 222 -4.30 14.96 -2.40
C GLY A 222 -2.85 15.32 -2.04
N SER A 223 -2.63 16.47 -1.38
CA SER A 223 -1.29 17.05 -1.25
C SER A 223 -0.28 16.07 -0.63
N LEU A 224 0.89 15.89 -1.24
CA LEU A 224 2.04 15.22 -0.60
C LEU A 224 2.75 16.18 0.37
N ALA A 225 2.00 17.01 1.09
CA ALA A 225 2.51 18.07 1.94
C ALA A 225 3.54 17.59 2.98
N LEU A 226 3.45 16.33 3.45
CA LEU A 226 4.42 15.77 4.38
C LEU A 226 5.79 15.52 3.73
N TRP A 227 5.85 15.34 2.42
CA TRP A 227 7.09 15.18 1.66
C TRP A 227 7.82 16.49 1.43
N GLN A 228 7.10 17.61 1.33
CA GLN A 228 7.70 18.90 0.99
C GLN A 228 8.86 19.32 1.91
N PRO A 229 8.76 19.26 3.25
CA PRO A 229 9.87 19.60 4.13
C PRO A 229 11.06 18.64 3.97
N VAL A 230 10.81 17.37 3.63
CA VAL A 230 11.85 16.36 3.42
C VAL A 230 12.61 16.65 2.13
N LEU A 231 11.90 16.84 1.02
CA LEU A 231 12.49 17.11 -0.29
C LEU A 231 13.24 18.44 -0.31
N ARG A 232 12.69 19.49 0.32
CA ARG A 232 13.40 20.78 0.48
C ARG A 232 14.70 20.63 1.25
N ARG A 233 14.69 19.85 2.34
CA ARG A 233 15.88 19.66 3.19
C ARG A 233 16.97 18.86 2.52
N LEU A 234 16.59 17.83 1.75
CA LEU A 234 17.52 16.85 1.19
C LEU A 234 17.95 17.14 -0.25
N TRP A 235 17.08 17.70 -1.09
CA TRP A 235 17.32 17.84 -2.53
C TRP A 235 17.40 19.30 -3.01
N MET A 236 16.50 20.19 -2.56
CA MET A 236 16.49 21.58 -3.06
C MET A 236 17.60 22.46 -2.48
N HIS A 237 17.81 22.39 -1.16
CA HIS A 237 18.81 23.21 -0.49
C HIS A 237 19.76 22.32 0.32
N PRO A 238 20.61 21.52 -0.35
CA PRO A 238 21.50 20.60 0.34
C PRO A 238 22.50 21.38 1.19
N VAL A 239 22.62 20.99 2.47
CA VAL A 239 23.62 21.53 3.40
C VAL A 239 24.29 20.34 4.08
N GLU A 240 25.62 20.36 4.11
CA GLU A 240 26.41 19.31 4.74
C GLU A 240 25.99 19.09 6.20
N GLY A 241 25.93 17.82 6.62
CA GLY A 241 25.57 17.44 7.98
C GLY A 241 24.07 17.48 8.28
N ARG A 242 23.20 17.91 7.33
CA ARG A 242 21.74 17.78 7.49
C ARG A 242 21.33 16.32 7.63
N ARG A 243 20.32 16.08 8.47
CA ARG A 243 19.86 14.73 8.83
C ARG A 243 18.33 14.64 8.78
N VAL A 244 17.83 13.55 8.23
CA VAL A 244 16.40 13.16 8.29
C VAL A 244 16.31 11.77 8.91
N ARG A 245 15.69 11.67 10.09
CA ARG A 245 15.55 10.38 10.77
C ARG A 245 14.56 9.50 10.03
N LEU A 246 14.84 8.21 9.91
CA LEU A 246 13.95 7.29 9.18
C LEU A 246 12.53 7.22 9.78
N ARG A 247 12.42 7.41 11.10
CA ARG A 247 11.13 7.51 11.80
C ARG A 247 10.25 8.66 11.31
N GLU A 248 10.84 9.75 10.81
CA GLU A 248 10.11 10.92 10.28
C GLU A 248 9.50 10.60 8.90
N LEU A 249 10.13 9.70 8.14
CA LEU A 249 9.61 9.23 6.85
C LEU A 249 8.38 8.31 7.00
N ARG A 250 8.08 7.81 8.21
CA ARG A 250 7.00 6.83 8.43
C ARG A 250 5.64 7.36 7.99
N ARG A 251 5.29 8.58 8.39
CA ARG A 251 4.00 9.22 8.03
C ARG A 251 3.97 9.58 6.55
N CYS A 252 5.08 10.10 6.01
CA CYS A 252 5.22 10.42 4.59
C CYS A 252 5.02 9.18 3.71
N CYS A 253 5.57 8.03 4.10
CA CYS A 253 5.37 6.75 3.40
C CYS A 253 3.93 6.21 3.54
N GLN A 254 3.21 6.52 4.62
CA GLN A 254 1.79 6.16 4.74
C GLN A 254 0.94 6.95 3.75
N GLN A 255 1.19 8.26 3.67
CA GLN A 255 0.55 9.13 2.69
C GLN A 255 0.84 8.65 1.27
N LEU A 256 2.10 8.35 0.95
CA LEU A 256 2.49 7.81 -0.35
C LEU A 256 1.78 6.48 -0.68
N GLY A 257 1.50 5.65 0.33
CA GLY A 257 0.76 4.40 0.17
C GLY A 257 -0.63 4.54 -0.40
N PHE A 258 -1.31 5.66 -0.18
CA PHE A 258 -2.58 5.95 -0.82
C PHE A 258 -2.41 6.13 -2.33
N HIS A 259 -1.46 6.98 -2.74
CA HIS A 259 -1.20 7.27 -4.15
C HIS A 259 -0.64 6.07 -4.92
N VAL A 260 0.22 5.28 -4.27
CA VAL A 260 0.75 4.02 -4.83
C VAL A 260 -0.37 3.03 -5.13
N ARG A 261 -1.40 2.92 -4.28
CA ARG A 261 -2.52 2.00 -4.53
C ARG A 261 -3.29 2.37 -5.80
N VAL A 262 -3.43 3.66 -6.08
CA VAL A 262 -4.09 4.15 -7.31
C VAL A 262 -3.27 3.79 -8.56
N ARG A 263 -1.94 3.93 -8.51
CA ARG A 263 -1.05 3.67 -9.66
C ARG A 263 -0.66 2.20 -9.83
N CYS A 264 -0.62 1.43 -8.75
CA CYS A 264 -0.21 0.04 -8.73
C CYS A 264 -1.34 -0.84 -8.18
N ARG A 265 -2.36 -1.15 -9.00
CA ARG A 265 -3.55 -1.91 -8.57
C ARG A 265 -3.23 -3.24 -7.89
N TRP A 266 -2.19 -3.95 -8.31
CA TRP A 266 -1.76 -5.20 -7.67
C TRP A 266 -1.41 -5.03 -6.18
N THR A 267 -1.09 -3.83 -5.70
CA THR A 267 -0.82 -3.56 -4.28
C THR A 267 -2.06 -3.71 -3.41
N GLU A 268 -3.25 -3.77 -4.02
CA GLU A 268 -4.47 -4.22 -3.35
C GLU A 268 -4.34 -5.64 -2.82
N LEU A 269 -3.46 -6.49 -3.36
CA LEU A 269 -3.20 -7.82 -2.84
C LEU A 269 -2.45 -7.80 -1.50
N LEU A 270 -1.73 -6.70 -1.22
CA LEU A 270 -0.91 -6.55 -0.04
C LEU A 270 -1.68 -5.94 1.14
N GLY A 271 -1.46 -6.50 2.33
CA GLY A 271 -1.85 -5.85 3.57
C GLY A 271 -1.12 -4.52 3.77
N ASN A 272 -1.74 -3.56 4.46
CA ASN A 272 -1.18 -2.21 4.65
C ASN A 272 0.24 -2.21 5.22
N ASN A 273 0.50 -3.04 6.24
CA ASN A 273 1.82 -3.09 6.87
C ASN A 273 2.89 -3.59 5.90
N LEU A 274 2.57 -4.60 5.10
CA LEU A 274 3.48 -5.19 4.13
C LEU A 274 3.74 -4.22 2.96
N LEU A 275 2.69 -3.61 2.43
CA LEU A 275 2.83 -2.54 1.44
C LEU A 275 3.68 -1.39 1.96
N GLN A 276 3.44 -0.95 3.19
CA GLN A 276 4.20 0.15 3.79
C GLN A 276 5.68 -0.20 3.94
N ARG A 277 6.03 -1.46 4.27
CA ARG A 277 7.42 -1.94 4.30
C ARG A 277 8.08 -1.84 2.92
N TYR A 278 7.40 -2.25 1.86
CA TYR A 278 7.93 -2.18 0.50
C TYR A 278 8.06 -0.74 -0.01
N ILE A 279 7.05 0.11 0.25
CA ILE A 279 7.10 1.53 -0.10
C ILE A 279 8.29 2.20 0.58
N ARG A 280 8.49 1.99 1.88
CA ARG A 280 9.64 2.54 2.61
C ARG A 280 10.96 2.14 1.95
N THR A 281 11.11 0.87 1.59
CA THR A 281 12.31 0.36 0.92
C THR A 281 12.52 1.04 -0.44
N CYS A 282 11.47 1.16 -1.26
CA CYS A 282 11.54 1.83 -2.56
C CYS A 282 11.86 3.32 -2.42
N VAL A 283 11.22 4.01 -1.48
CA VAL A 283 11.47 5.41 -1.16
C VAL A 283 12.93 5.65 -0.79
N LEU A 284 13.53 4.79 0.05
CA LEU A 284 14.95 4.94 0.39
C LEU A 284 15.85 4.83 -0.85
N ARG A 285 15.53 3.91 -1.76
CA ARG A 285 16.27 3.80 -3.05
C ARG A 285 16.11 5.04 -3.92
N VAL A 286 14.91 5.62 -3.93
CA VAL A 286 14.63 6.86 -4.67
C VAL A 286 15.41 8.02 -4.05
N LEU A 287 15.36 8.20 -2.73
CA LEU A 287 16.07 9.28 -2.02
C LEU A 287 17.58 9.22 -2.18
N LEU A 288 18.16 8.01 -2.13
CA LEU A 288 19.58 7.80 -2.39
C LEU A 288 19.92 7.86 -3.89
N ASN A 289 18.92 7.85 -4.79
CA ASN A 289 19.09 7.79 -6.24
C ASN A 289 20.03 6.66 -6.72
N VAL A 290 20.00 5.50 -6.07
CA VAL A 290 20.91 4.38 -6.37
C VAL A 290 20.29 3.49 -7.44
N VAL A 291 21.01 3.29 -8.55
CA VAL A 291 20.71 2.26 -9.55
C VAL A 291 21.49 0.99 -9.18
N ALA A 292 20.98 0.24 -8.19
CA ALA A 292 21.50 -1.04 -7.66
C ALA A 292 22.87 -0.97 -6.88
N PRO A 293 23.15 -1.87 -5.90
CA PRO A 293 22.59 -3.21 -5.64
C PRO A 293 21.31 -3.20 -4.77
N PRO A 294 20.63 -4.35 -4.58
CA PRO A 294 19.38 -4.41 -3.83
C PRO A 294 19.57 -4.02 -2.36
N LEU A 295 18.70 -3.12 -1.88
CA LEU A 295 18.35 -3.08 -0.46
C LEU A 295 17.57 -4.36 -0.15
N GLU A 296 18.25 -5.48 0.04
CA GLU A 296 17.59 -6.64 0.61
C GLU A 296 17.29 -6.33 2.08
N PRO A 297 16.05 -6.57 2.55
CA PRO A 297 15.85 -6.81 3.96
C PRO A 297 16.83 -7.90 4.36
N SER A 298 17.73 -7.63 5.29
CA SER A 298 18.50 -8.70 5.89
C SER A 298 17.52 -9.77 6.37
N THR A 299 17.70 -11.01 5.91
CA THR A 299 16.97 -12.17 6.41
C THR A 299 17.06 -12.18 7.94
N GLY A 300 15.94 -11.95 8.62
CA GLY A 300 15.87 -11.88 10.08
C GLY A 300 16.19 -10.52 10.72
N GLY A 301 16.50 -9.48 9.92
CA GLY A 301 16.60 -8.11 10.40
C GLY A 301 15.22 -7.51 10.58
N ASN A 302 14.91 -7.06 11.80
CA ASN A 302 13.73 -6.24 12.05
C ASN A 302 13.90 -4.93 11.27
N LEU A 303 13.40 -4.82 10.04
CA LEU A 303 13.25 -3.54 9.33
C LEU A 303 12.32 -2.57 10.08
N ASP A 304 11.65 -3.05 11.13
CA ASP A 304 10.96 -2.22 12.11
C ASP A 304 11.92 -1.50 13.09
N ALA A 305 13.19 -1.92 13.20
CA ALA A 305 14.24 -1.16 13.87
C ALA A 305 14.72 -0.04 12.93
N MET A 306 13.89 0.99 12.82
CA MET A 306 14.17 2.27 12.15
C MET A 306 15.20 3.11 12.95
N ASP A 307 16.27 2.49 13.42
CA ASP A 307 17.37 3.19 14.08
C ASP A 307 18.33 3.69 13.00
N GLY A 308 18.25 4.99 12.70
CA GLY A 308 19.13 5.64 11.73
C GLY A 308 18.57 6.92 11.12
N ALA A 309 19.38 7.54 10.27
CA ALA A 309 19.05 8.75 9.52
C ALA A 309 19.67 8.73 8.12
N LEU A 310 19.03 9.42 7.19
CA LEU A 310 19.67 9.89 5.97
C LEU A 310 20.48 11.14 6.30
N VAL A 311 21.77 11.14 5.96
CA VAL A 311 22.71 12.21 6.28
C VAL A 311 23.30 12.74 4.98
N LEU A 312 23.26 14.06 4.82
CA LEU A 312 23.93 14.75 3.72
C LEU A 312 25.42 14.91 4.02
N SER A 313 26.26 14.53 3.06
CA SER A 313 27.71 14.72 3.09
C SER A 313 28.18 15.35 1.79
N PHE A 314 29.20 16.20 1.85
CA PHE A 314 29.85 16.70 0.63
C PHE A 314 31.00 15.78 0.25
N ASP A 315 31.00 15.25 -0.97
CA ASP A 315 32.09 14.45 -1.50
C ASP A 315 33.06 15.34 -2.28
N ALA A 316 34.20 15.67 -1.67
CA ALA A 316 35.22 16.53 -2.27
C ALA A 316 35.84 15.94 -3.55
N SER A 317 35.82 14.60 -3.72
CA SER A 317 36.35 13.95 -4.92
C SER A 317 35.40 14.06 -6.12
N LEU A 318 34.10 14.10 -5.85
CA LEU A 318 33.05 14.23 -6.86
C LEU A 318 32.59 15.68 -7.04
N GLY A 319 32.90 16.58 -6.09
CA GLY A 319 32.45 17.98 -6.09
C GLY A 319 30.95 18.14 -5.88
N GLU A 320 30.28 17.14 -5.28
CA GLU A 320 28.82 17.09 -5.17
C GLU A 320 28.35 16.62 -3.80
N TYR A 321 27.09 16.93 -3.47
CA TYR A 321 26.44 16.40 -2.28
C TYR A 321 25.94 14.97 -2.49
N THR A 322 26.24 14.10 -1.53
CA THR A 322 25.79 12.71 -1.47
C THR A 322 24.91 12.50 -0.25
N LEU A 323 23.96 11.57 -0.37
CA LEU A 323 23.10 11.15 0.72
C LEU A 323 23.55 9.77 1.20
N ARG A 324 23.80 9.63 2.50
CA ARG A 324 24.25 8.39 3.13
C ARG A 324 23.21 7.88 4.11
N LEU A 325 23.00 6.57 4.16
CA LEU A 325 22.17 5.93 5.17
C LEU A 325 23.04 5.52 6.36
N GLU A 326 22.79 6.15 7.52
CA GLU A 326 23.53 5.91 8.75
C GLU A 326 23.54 4.42 9.15
N GLY A 327 24.68 3.95 9.66
CA GLY A 327 24.85 2.56 10.07
C GLY A 327 24.99 1.58 8.91
N THR A 328 25.05 2.06 7.66
CA THR A 328 25.19 1.21 6.47
C THR A 328 26.25 1.76 5.51
N GLN A 329 26.64 0.95 4.52
CA GLN A 329 27.50 1.37 3.41
C GLN A 329 26.71 1.99 2.24
N LEU A 330 25.41 2.21 2.41
CA LEU A 330 24.54 2.68 1.35
C LEU A 330 24.61 4.19 1.25
N TRP A 331 24.89 4.66 0.04
CA TRP A 331 24.89 6.06 -0.31
C TRP A 331 24.49 6.24 -1.76
N GLY A 332 24.12 7.45 -2.13
CA GLY A 332 24.04 7.81 -3.53
C GLY A 332 23.89 9.31 -3.74
N ARG A 333 23.70 9.68 -5.01
CA ARG A 333 23.75 11.08 -5.44
C ARG A 333 22.40 11.75 -5.28
N ILE A 334 22.38 13.03 -4.95
CA ILE A 334 21.14 13.80 -5.11
C ILE A 334 20.85 13.86 -6.62
N PRO A 335 19.62 13.60 -7.08
CA PRO A 335 19.31 13.77 -8.49
C PRO A 335 19.62 15.21 -8.92
N PRO A 336 20.26 15.42 -10.09
CA PRO A 336 20.47 16.76 -10.59
C PRO A 336 19.13 17.46 -10.77
N VAL A 337 19.12 18.77 -10.58
CA VAL A 337 17.98 19.59 -10.98
C VAL A 337 17.76 19.36 -12.48
N PRO A 338 16.54 19.02 -12.96
CA PRO A 338 16.34 18.67 -14.36
C PRO A 338 16.81 19.78 -15.31
N GLY A 339 17.66 19.43 -16.28
CA GLY A 339 18.42 20.42 -17.07
C GLY A 339 17.60 21.32 -18.01
N HIS A 340 16.31 21.05 -18.22
CA HIS A 340 15.42 21.99 -18.92
C HIS A 340 15.06 23.22 -18.08
N PHE A 341 15.47 23.25 -16.80
CA PHE A 341 15.39 24.43 -15.91
C PHE A 341 16.69 25.24 -15.85
N LEU A 342 17.78 24.79 -16.47
CA LEU A 342 19.05 25.52 -16.57
C LEU A 342 19.18 26.32 -17.88
N ARG A 343 18.13 26.33 -18.73
CA ARG A 343 18.12 26.98 -20.05
C ARG A 343 17.18 28.18 -20.15
N GLN A 344 16.70 28.68 -19.02
CA GLN A 344 16.13 30.02 -18.92
C GLN A 344 17.10 30.87 -18.11
N GLU A 345 18.27 31.12 -18.70
CA GLU A 345 19.09 32.30 -18.40
C GLU A 345 18.84 33.34 -19.48
#